data_AF-A0A950B6F5-F1
#
_entry.id   AF-A0A950B6F5-F1
#
_cell.length_a   1.000
_cell.length_b   1.000
_cell.length_c   1.000
_cell.angle_alpha   90.00
_cell.angle_beta   90.00
_cell.angle_gamma   90.00
#
_symmetry.space_group_name_H-M   'P 1'
#
loop_
_entity.id
_entity.type
_entity.pdbx_description
1 polymer ?
#
loop_
_entity_poly.entity_id
_entity_poly.type
_entity_poly.pdbx_seq_one_letter_code
_entity_poly.pdbx_strand_id
1 'polypeptide(L)' 'TVDEPDLVVPHPRMWERRFVLAPLADLAPDLLPESWEDRVAGEVTPVGRI' A
#
# COMPACT_ATOMS: atom_id res chain seq x y z
N THR A 1 -1.23 1.16 16.15
CA THR A 1 -1.48 2.38 15.37
C THR A 1 -0.84 3.54 16.09
N VAL A 2 -0.57 4.65 15.41
CA VAL A 2 -0.05 5.90 15.99
C VAL A 2 -0.93 7.05 15.48
N ASP A 3 -1.30 7.96 16.38
CA ASP A 3 -2.15 9.14 16.09
C ASP A 3 -1.69 10.32 16.97
N GLU A 4 -0.74 11.08 16.44
CA GLU A 4 -0.11 12.24 17.06
C GLU A 4 -0.24 13.46 16.12
N PRO A 5 -0.12 14.70 16.63
CA PRO A 5 -0.34 15.91 15.81
C PRO A 5 0.43 15.95 14.49
N ASP A 6 1.64 15.40 14.46
CA ASP A 6 2.53 15.39 13.30
C ASP A 6 2.79 13.98 12.73
N LEU A 7 2.14 12.93 13.25
CA LEU A 7 2.38 11.53 12.84
C LEU A 7 1.13 10.67 12.92
N VAL A 8 0.75 10.05 11.79
CA VAL A 8 -0.34 9.08 11.72
C VAL A 8 0.14 7.79 11.04
N VAL A 9 -0.03 6.66 11.73
CA VAL A 9 0.34 5.32 11.24
C VAL A 9 -0.79 4.32 11.48
N PRO A 10 -1.30 3.64 10.43
CA PRO A 10 -0.92 3.76 9.01
C PRO A 10 -1.29 5.12 8.38
N HIS A 11 -0.54 5.56 7.37
CA HIS A 11 -0.82 6.84 6.70
C HIS A 11 -2.24 6.82 6.09
N PRO A 12 -3.10 7.84 6.32
CA PRO A 12 -4.52 7.79 5.95
C PRO A 12 -4.81 7.41 4.49
N ARG A 13 -3.98 7.93 3.57
CA ARG A 13 -4.07 7.68 2.13
C ARG A 13 -3.13 6.60 1.59
N MET A 14 -2.58 5.71 2.42
CA MET A 14 -1.70 4.64 1.90
C MET A 14 -2.47 3.65 1.03
N TRP A 15 -3.74 3.39 1.38
CA TRP A 15 -4.61 2.43 0.71
C TRP A 15 -5.12 2.90 -0.66
N GLU A 16 -4.85 4.14 -1.04
CA GLU A 16 -5.19 4.73 -2.34
C GLU A 16 -4.02 4.67 -3.34
N ARG A 17 -2.83 4.23 -2.90
CA ARG A 17 -1.59 4.40 -3.64
C ARG A 17 -1.05 3.06 -4.14
N ARG A 18 -1.24 2.80 -5.44
CA ARG A 18 -0.78 1.56 -6.10
C ARG A 18 0.72 1.28 -5.90
N PHE A 19 1.57 2.30 -5.96
CA PHE A 19 3.02 2.13 -5.77
C PHE A 19 3.43 1.78 -4.34
N VAL A 20 2.53 1.95 -3.36
CA VAL A 20 2.72 1.49 -1.98
C VAL A 20 2.22 0.07 -1.82
N LEU A 21 1.02 -0.21 -2.36
CA LEU A 21 0.36 -1.50 -2.17
C LEU A 21 0.98 -2.63 -3.02
N ALA A 22 1.42 -2.36 -4.25
CA ALA A 22 2.03 -3.39 -5.10
C ALA A 22 3.28 -4.02 -4.46
N PRO A 23 4.30 -3.24 -4.00
CA PRO A 23 5.43 -3.83 -3.28
C PRO A 23 5.03 -4.46 -1.94
N LEU A 24 4.00 -3.94 -1.26
CA LEU A 24 3.51 -4.53 -0.01
C LEU A 24 2.88 -5.91 -0.23
N ALA A 25 2.18 -6.11 -1.35
CA ALA A 25 1.62 -7.40 -1.75
C ALA A 25 2.72 -8.44 -1.99
N ASP A 26 3.84 -8.04 -2.58
CA ASP A 26 4.98 -8.92 -2.80
C ASP A 26 5.65 -9.34 -1.47
N LEU A 27 5.74 -8.42 -0.50
CA LEU A 27 6.47 -8.63 0.75
C LEU A 27 5.62 -9.26 1.88
N ALA A 28 4.36 -8.84 1.99
CA ALA A 28 3.47 -9.20 3.09
C ALA A 28 2.01 -9.25 2.59
N PRO A 29 1.67 -10.24 1.75
CA PRO A 29 0.35 -10.34 1.14
C PRO A 29 -0.78 -10.45 2.17
N ASP A 30 -0.52 -11.03 3.35
CA ASP A 30 -1.49 -11.20 4.43
C ASP A 30 -2.00 -9.87 5.02
N LEU A 31 -1.31 -8.76 4.75
CA LEU A 31 -1.72 -7.41 5.18
C LEU A 31 -2.71 -6.75 4.22
N LEU A 32 -2.98 -7.35 3.06
CA LEU A 32 -3.86 -6.83 2.04
C LEU A 32 -5.12 -7.69 1.88
N PRO A 33 -6.28 -7.09 1.58
CA PRO A 33 -7.41 -7.84 1.09
C PRO A 33 -7.09 -8.41 -0.30
N GLU A 34 -7.68 -9.57 -0.64
CA GLU A 34 -7.45 -10.27 -1.92
C GLU A 34 -7.68 -9.35 -3.16
N SER A 35 -8.65 -8.43 -3.08
CA SER A 35 -9.00 -7.48 -4.15
C SER A 35 -8.52 -6.05 -3.90
N TRP A 36 -7.31 -5.87 -3.37
CA TRP A 36 -6.77 -4.52 -3.14
C TRP A 36 -6.54 -3.72 -4.44
N GLU A 37 -6.27 -4.41 -5.55
CA GLU A 37 -5.99 -3.80 -6.86
C GLU A 37 -7.19 -3.00 -7.40
N ASP A 38 -8.41 -3.50 -7.19
CA ASP A 38 -9.65 -2.85 -7.61
C ASP A 38 -9.90 -1.50 -6.91
N ARG A 39 -9.20 -1.26 -5.80
CA ARG A 39 -9.36 -0.06 -4.97
C ARG A 39 -8.42 1.07 -5.34
N VAL A 40 -7.49 0.84 -6.28
CA VAL A 40 -6.48 1.83 -6.68
C VAL A 40 -6.39 1.97 -8.19
N ALA A 41 -6.39 3.22 -8.65
CA ALA A 41 -6.24 3.52 -10.07
C ALA A 41 -4.75 3.58 -10.49
N GLY A 42 -4.52 3.46 -11.80
CA GLY A 42 -3.22 3.60 -12.44
C GLY A 42 -2.42 2.30 -12.55
N GLU A 43 -1.21 2.40 -13.11
CA GLU A 43 -0.31 1.28 -13.35
C GLU A 43 1.03 1.52 -12.64
N VAL A 44 1.69 0.45 -12.21
CA VAL A 44 3.03 0.49 -11.62
C VAL A 44 3.88 -0.58 -12.28
N THR A 45 5.05 -0.19 -12.77
CA THR A 45 6.04 -1.11 -13.32
C THR A 45 7.11 -1.39 -12.28
N PRO A 46 7.32 -2.64 -11.85
CA PRO A 46 8.44 -3.00 -11.00
C PRO A 46 9.76 -2.75 -11.74
N VAL A 47 10.65 -1.96 -11.14
CA VAL A 47 12.00 -1.71 -11.65
C VAL A 47 13.06 -2.63 -11.04
N GLY A 48 12.65 -3.50 -10.11
CA GLY A 48 13.45 -4.49 -9.42
C GLY A 48 12.56 -5.40 -8.57
N ARG A 49 13.12 -6.50 -8.06
CA ARG A 49 12.46 -7.38 -7.10
C ARG A 49 13.22 -7.32 -5.77
N ILE A 50 12.46 -7.29 -4.68
CA ILE A 50 12.99 -7.37 -3.30
C ILE A 50 13.10 -8.84 -2.91
#